data_AF-A0A7W0Z845-F1
#
_entry.id   AF-A0A7W0Z845-F1
#
_cell.length_a   1.000
_cell.length_b   1.000
_cell.length_c   1.000
_cell.angle_alpha   90.00
_cell.angle_beta   90.00
_cell.angle_gamma   90.00
#
_symmetry.space_group_name_H-M   'P 1'
#
loop_
_entity.id
_entity.type
_entity.pdbx_description
1 polymer ?
#
loop_
_entity_poly.entity_id
_entity_poly.type
_entity_poly.pdbx_seq_one_letter_code
_entity_poly.pdbx_strand_id
1 'polypeptide(L)'
;MTLTHHELCFGCGIANLFGLQMEVEPAEGGEGVSGRFFVKQDHQGPPGLAHSGVLACALDEAMALCVLAEGEGEGVRTGRLEVDYVAPAPVGTFVRVDARVERREERRLEVGAEARGVGGERMLIAKASARFDRIDGNPGEAR
;
A
#
# COMPACT_ATOMS: atom_id res chain seq x y z
N MET A 1 12.50 11.18 -1.05
CA MET A 1 12.22 11.26 0.41
C MET A 1 11.02 10.38 0.64
N THR A 2 11.17 9.40 1.52
CA THR A 2 10.14 8.40 1.78
C THR A 2 8.89 9.05 2.39
N LEU A 3 7.73 8.71 1.83
CA LEU A 3 6.42 9.05 2.36
C LEU A 3 6.12 8.12 3.54
N THR A 4 5.73 8.71 4.66
CA THR A 4 5.45 7.98 5.90
C THR A 4 4.25 8.62 6.60
N HIS A 5 3.33 7.79 7.09
CA HIS A 5 2.23 8.23 7.97
C HIS A 5 2.78 8.71 9.33
N HIS A 6 3.47 7.82 10.04
CA HIS A 6 4.23 8.09 11.26
C HIS A 6 5.19 6.92 11.55
N GLU A 7 6.16 7.11 12.43
CA GLU A 7 7.25 6.15 12.72
C GLU A 7 6.80 4.74 13.14
N LEU A 8 5.60 4.60 13.72
CA LEU A 8 5.06 3.34 14.22
C LEU A 8 3.97 2.74 13.33
N CYS A 9 3.68 3.34 12.18
CA CYS A 9 2.68 2.82 11.24
C CYS A 9 3.02 1.38 10.86
N PHE A 10 2.00 0.51 10.78
CA PHE A 10 2.22 -0.89 10.44
C PHE A 10 2.74 -1.08 9.01
N GLY A 11 2.33 -0.24 8.06
CA GLY A 11 2.82 -0.32 6.68
C GLY A 11 4.18 0.36 6.50
N CYS A 12 4.25 1.69 6.65
CA CYS A 12 5.45 2.48 6.33
C CYS A 12 6.36 2.85 7.52
N GLY A 13 5.96 2.57 8.76
CA GLY A 13 6.71 3.00 9.94
C GLY A 13 8.04 2.25 10.10
N ILE A 14 9.16 2.92 9.88
CA ILE A 14 10.49 2.28 9.94
C ILE A 14 10.87 1.81 11.36
N ALA A 15 10.34 2.47 12.40
CA ALA A 15 10.57 2.10 13.79
C ALA A 15 9.67 0.93 14.25
N ASN A 16 8.63 0.58 13.48
CA ASN A 16 7.82 -0.59 13.75
C ASN A 16 8.48 -1.86 13.19
N LEU A 17 9.27 -2.52 14.04
CA LEU A 17 10.00 -3.75 13.67
C LEU A 17 9.07 -4.93 13.29
N PHE A 18 7.79 -4.86 13.69
CA PHE A 18 6.77 -5.86 13.34
C PHE A 18 5.92 -5.45 12.12
N GLY A 19 6.05 -4.21 11.65
CA GLY A 19 5.36 -3.69 10.46
C GLY A 19 6.05 -4.09 9.17
N LEU A 20 5.50 -3.70 8.03
CA LEU A 20 6.08 -3.98 6.70
C LEU A 20 7.35 -3.18 6.45
N GLN A 21 7.50 -2.02 7.11
CA GLN A 21 8.60 -1.06 6.90
C GLN A 21 8.74 -0.71 5.42
N MET A 22 7.59 -0.49 4.77
CA MET A 22 7.49 -0.22 3.35
C MET A 22 8.14 1.12 3.02
N GLU A 23 9.04 1.11 2.04
CA GLU A 23 9.66 2.31 1.50
C GLU A 23 8.80 2.80 0.33
N VAL A 24 8.19 3.98 0.44
CA VAL A 24 7.33 4.55 -0.61
C VAL A 24 7.80 5.95 -0.97
N GLU A 25 7.88 6.27 -2.25
CA GLU A 25 8.24 7.60 -2.75
C GLU A 25 7.23 8.03 -3.83
N PRO A 26 7.09 9.35 -4.10
CA PRO A 26 6.38 9.81 -5.28
C PRO A 26 6.94 9.16 -6.55
N ALA A 27 6.06 8.76 -7.47
CA ALA A 27 6.48 8.11 -8.71
C ALA A 27 7.27 9.07 -9.60
N GLU A 28 8.21 8.53 -10.38
CA GLU A 28 8.90 9.29 -11.42
C GLU A 28 7.90 9.81 -12.45
N GLY A 29 7.82 11.14 -12.62
CA GLY A 29 6.82 11.81 -13.45
C GLY A 29 5.70 12.50 -12.67
N GLY A 30 5.63 12.29 -11.36
CA GLY A 30 4.78 13.06 -10.44
C GLY A 30 3.34 12.57 -10.29
N GLU A 31 2.95 11.50 -10.98
CA GLU A 31 1.62 10.91 -10.85
C GLU A 31 1.68 9.62 -10.01
N GLY A 32 1.15 9.69 -8.79
CA GLY A 32 1.08 8.54 -7.88
C GLY A 32 2.38 8.28 -7.10
N VAL A 33 2.51 7.05 -6.61
CA VAL A 33 3.62 6.61 -5.76
C VAL A 33 4.18 5.27 -6.21
N SER A 34 5.46 5.06 -5.95
CA SER A 34 6.18 3.82 -6.14
C SER A 34 6.85 3.44 -4.83
N GLY A 35 6.62 2.22 -4.37
CA GLY A 35 7.25 1.71 -3.17
C GLY A 35 7.66 0.25 -3.26
N ARG A 36 8.25 -0.25 -2.18
CA ARG A 36 8.62 -1.64 -2.03
C ARG A 36 8.62 -2.06 -0.58
N PHE A 37 8.41 -3.35 -0.36
CA PHE A 37 8.66 -3.97 0.95
C PHE A 37 9.35 -5.32 0.76
N PHE A 38 10.05 -5.75 1.80
CA PHE A 38 10.69 -7.06 1.85
C PHE A 38 9.76 -8.08 2.50
N VAL A 39 9.55 -9.22 1.82
CA VAL A 39 8.74 -10.32 2.37
C VAL A 39 9.56 -11.07 3.43
N LYS A 40 9.38 -10.69 4.70
CA LYS A 40 10.06 -11.30 5.85
C LYS A 40 9.60 -12.74 6.10
N GLN A 41 10.40 -13.49 6.87
CA GLN A 41 10.02 -14.84 7.32
C GLN A 41 8.70 -14.82 8.11
N ASP A 42 8.46 -13.79 8.91
CA ASP A 42 7.24 -13.66 9.72
C ASP A 42 5.99 -13.26 8.91
N HIS A 43 6.15 -12.93 7.62
CA HIS A 43 5.05 -12.56 6.72
C HIS A 43 4.38 -13.78 6.07
N GLN A 44 4.77 -15.00 6.45
CA GLN A 44 4.33 -16.22 5.78
C GLN A 44 2.84 -16.51 6.01
N GLY A 45 2.19 -17.00 4.96
CA GLY A 45 0.91 -17.70 5.06
C GLY A 45 1.13 -19.16 4.72
N PRO A 46 1.11 -19.54 3.42
CA PRO A 46 1.63 -20.82 2.99
C PRO A 46 3.15 -20.93 3.23
N PRO A 47 3.70 -22.15 3.39
CA PRO A 47 5.14 -22.34 3.55
C PRO A 47 5.93 -21.69 2.40
N GLY A 48 6.86 -20.79 2.74
CA GLY A 48 7.73 -20.08 1.80
C GLY A 48 7.08 -18.93 1.03
N LEU A 49 5.80 -18.63 1.26
CA LEU A 49 5.05 -17.61 0.52
C LEU A 49 4.42 -16.59 1.47
N ALA A 50 4.34 -15.33 1.03
CA ALA A 50 3.65 -14.27 1.77
C ALA A 50 2.18 -14.64 2.03
N HIS A 51 1.68 -14.30 3.21
CA HIS A 51 0.26 -14.31 3.50
C HIS A 51 -0.44 -13.28 2.61
N SER A 52 -1.60 -13.63 2.03
CA SER A 52 -2.37 -12.72 1.16
C SER A 52 -2.71 -11.40 1.87
N GLY A 53 -3.01 -11.46 3.17
CA GLY A 53 -3.22 -10.28 4.02
C GLY A 53 -2.02 -9.32 4.12
N VAL A 54 -0.78 -9.81 3.99
CA VAL A 54 0.42 -8.95 3.95
C VAL A 54 0.47 -8.17 2.63
N LEU A 55 0.15 -8.83 1.51
CA LEU A 55 0.05 -8.17 0.20
C LEU A 55 -1.10 -7.15 0.18
N ALA A 56 -2.26 -7.49 0.74
CA ALA A 56 -3.39 -6.57 0.88
C ALA A 56 -3.00 -5.33 1.70
N CYS A 57 -2.30 -5.52 2.82
CA CYS A 57 -1.81 -4.43 3.65
C CYS A 57 -0.81 -3.54 2.89
N ALA A 58 0.13 -4.12 2.13
CA ALA A 58 1.06 -3.33 1.32
C ALA A 58 0.36 -2.53 0.22
N LEU A 59 -0.64 -3.11 -0.43
CA LEU A 59 -1.46 -2.44 -1.45
C LEU A 59 -2.26 -1.29 -0.84
N ASP A 60 -2.93 -1.52 0.29
CA ASP A 60 -3.68 -0.50 1.03
C ASP A 60 -2.78 0.65 1.49
N GLU A 61 -1.61 0.34 2.07
CA GLU A 61 -0.62 1.33 2.49
C GLU A 61 -0.14 2.19 1.32
N ALA A 62 0.19 1.58 0.17
CA ALA A 62 0.61 2.31 -1.03
C ALA A 62 -0.47 3.28 -1.51
N MET A 63 -1.73 2.83 -1.53
CA MET A 63 -2.85 3.66 -1.94
C MET A 63 -3.13 4.79 -0.94
N ALA A 64 -3.04 4.52 0.36
CA ALA A 64 -3.19 5.53 1.40
C ALA A 64 -2.09 6.61 1.32
N LEU A 65 -0.83 6.20 1.13
CA LEU A 65 0.28 7.13 0.94
C LEU A 65 0.19 7.88 -0.40
N CYS A 66 -0.44 7.30 -1.42
CA CYS A 66 -0.78 8.02 -2.65
C CYS A 66 -1.77 9.15 -2.38
N VAL A 67 -2.84 8.89 -1.61
CA VAL A 67 -3.81 9.92 -1.21
C VAL A 67 -3.13 11.01 -0.37
N LEU A 68 -2.25 10.62 0.56
CA LEU A 68 -1.47 11.56 1.37
C LEU A 68 -0.56 12.45 0.51
N ALA A 69 0.18 11.88 -0.44
CA ALA A 69 1.09 12.60 -1.31
C ALA A 69 0.37 13.63 -2.20
N GLU A 70 -0.89 13.37 -2.53
CA GLU A 70 -1.76 14.25 -3.33
C GLU A 70 -2.40 15.37 -2.48
N GLY A 71 -2.06 15.48 -1.19
CA GLY A 71 -2.58 16.51 -0.28
C GLY A 71 -3.97 16.21 0.27
N GLU A 72 -4.44 14.97 0.15
CA GLU A 72 -5.81 14.56 0.49
C GLU A 72 -5.84 13.62 1.72
N GLY A 73 -4.76 13.56 2.50
CA GLY A 73 -4.60 12.58 3.58
C GLY A 73 -5.42 12.88 4.86
N GLU A 74 -5.78 14.14 5.10
CA GLU A 74 -6.57 14.50 6.29
C GLU A 74 -8.04 14.10 6.12
N GLY A 75 -8.61 13.41 7.11
CA GLY A 75 -10.03 13.07 7.06
C GLY A 75 -10.37 11.98 6.05
N VAL A 76 -9.41 11.13 5.64
CA VAL A 76 -9.65 10.08 4.65
C VAL A 76 -9.31 8.70 5.22
N ARG A 77 -10.16 7.71 4.94
CA ARG A 77 -9.96 6.32 5.35
C ARG A 77 -10.31 5.34 4.24
N THR A 78 -9.72 4.15 4.26
CA THR A 78 -10.13 3.05 3.39
C THR A 78 -11.57 2.62 3.73
N GLY A 79 -12.49 2.78 2.78
CA GLY A 79 -13.89 2.37 2.91
C GLY A 79 -14.20 1.03 2.24
N ARG A 80 -13.46 0.70 1.18
CA ARG A 80 -13.48 -0.62 0.51
C ARG A 80 -12.11 -0.92 -0.05
N LEU A 81 -11.70 -2.17 0.05
CA LEU A 81 -10.53 -2.72 -0.61
C LEU A 81 -10.94 -4.00 -1.35
N GLU A 82 -10.63 -4.07 -2.65
CA GLU A 82 -10.76 -5.28 -3.47
C GLU A 82 -9.39 -5.66 -4.02
N VAL A 83 -9.02 -6.93 -3.90
CA VAL A 83 -7.69 -7.43 -4.27
C VAL A 83 -7.84 -8.69 -5.10
N ASP A 84 -7.25 -8.67 -6.30
CA ASP A 84 -7.05 -9.84 -7.14
C ASP A 84 -5.62 -10.37 -6.96
N TYR A 85 -5.49 -11.62 -6.51
CA TYR A 85 -4.20 -12.31 -6.38
C TYR A 85 -3.92 -13.12 -7.64
N VAL A 86 -2.81 -12.80 -8.32
CA VAL A 86 -2.44 -13.37 -9.63
C VAL A 86 -1.32 -14.38 -9.49
N ALA A 87 -0.31 -14.08 -8.67
CA ALA A 87 0.85 -14.93 -8.46
C ALA A 87 1.31 -14.89 -7.00
N PRO A 88 2.00 -15.93 -6.50
CA PRO A 88 2.53 -15.92 -5.14
C PRO A 88 3.73 -14.97 -5.01
N ALA A 89 3.92 -14.41 -3.81
CA ALA A 89 5.12 -13.65 -3.45
C ALA A 89 6.03 -14.51 -2.56
N PRO A 90 7.22 -14.92 -3.02
CA PRO A 90 8.12 -15.72 -2.21
C PRO A 90 8.72 -14.93 -1.04
N VAL A 91 8.89 -15.60 0.09
CA VAL A 91 9.65 -15.08 1.22
C VAL A 91 11.10 -14.82 0.81
N GLY A 92 11.71 -13.79 1.38
CA GLY A 92 13.09 -13.41 1.08
C GLY A 92 13.24 -12.59 -0.21
N THR A 93 12.13 -12.08 -0.75
CA THR A 93 12.13 -11.25 -1.96
C THR A 93 11.57 -9.85 -1.69
N PHE A 94 11.96 -8.89 -2.53
CA PHE A 94 11.29 -7.60 -2.58
C PHE A 94 10.08 -7.67 -3.51
N VAL A 95 8.99 -7.03 -3.08
CA VAL A 95 7.81 -6.74 -3.89
C VAL A 95 7.73 -5.24 -4.08
N ARG A 96 7.65 -4.80 -5.35
CA ARG A 96 7.36 -3.42 -5.72
C ARG A 96 5.86 -3.21 -5.72
N VAL A 97 5.39 -2.09 -5.22
CA VAL A 97 3.99 -1.70 -5.24
C VAL A 97 3.88 -0.28 -5.80
N ASP A 98 3.14 -0.12 -6.88
CA ASP A 98 2.87 1.18 -7.50
C ASP A 98 1.38 1.50 -7.32
N ALA A 99 1.05 2.74 -6.96
CA ALA A 99 -0.33 3.18 -6.74
C ALA A 99 -0.60 4.56 -7.35
N ARG A 100 -1.85 4.79 -7.76
CA ARG A 100 -2.30 6.07 -8.34
C ARG A 100 -3.76 6.35 -8.01
N VAL A 101 -4.11 7.62 -7.84
CA VAL A 101 -5.51 8.07 -7.77
C VAL A 101 -6.11 8.01 -9.17
N GLU A 102 -7.13 7.18 -9.37
CA GLU A 102 -7.78 6.99 -10.67
C GLU A 102 -8.94 7.96 -10.86
N ARG A 103 -9.65 8.29 -9.77
CA ARG A 103 -10.81 9.18 -9.83
C ARG A 103 -11.03 9.91 -8.51
N ARG A 104 -11.37 11.20 -8.63
CA ARG A 104 -11.70 12.07 -7.49
C ARG A 104 -13.17 12.42 -7.55
N GLU A 105 -13.88 12.22 -6.45
CA GLU A 105 -15.23 12.71 -6.23
C GLU A 105 -15.27 13.58 -4.96
N GLU A 106 -16.39 14.27 -4.77
CA GLU A 106 -16.61 15.16 -3.61
C GLU A 106 -16.44 14.42 -2.27
N ARG A 107 -16.94 13.18 -2.15
CA ARG A 107 -16.95 12.44 -0.87
C ARG A 107 -16.03 11.21 -0.85
N ARG A 108 -15.34 10.91 -1.95
CA ARG A 108 -14.50 9.70 -2.05
C ARG A 108 -13.44 9.81 -3.14
N LEU A 109 -12.41 8.98 -3.03
CA LEU A 109 -11.40 8.75 -4.05
C LEU A 109 -11.42 7.27 -4.45
N GLU A 110 -11.26 6.99 -5.74
CA GLU A 110 -10.95 5.65 -6.24
C GLU A 110 -9.46 5.61 -6.55
N VAL A 111 -8.76 4.64 -5.97
CA VAL A 111 -7.30 4.49 -6.06
C VAL A 111 -7.00 3.06 -6.49
N GLY A 112 -6.06 2.91 -7.42
CA GLY A 112 -5.61 1.61 -7.93
C GLY A 112 -4.17 1.35 -7.54
N ALA A 113 -3.82 0.09 -7.30
CA ALA A 113 -2.44 -0.32 -7.05
C ALA A 113 -2.10 -1.68 -7.68
N GLU A 114 -0.83 -1.87 -7.99
CA GLU A 114 -0.28 -3.13 -8.49
C GLU A 114 0.95 -3.54 -7.69
N ALA A 115 1.01 -4.81 -7.29
CA ALA A 115 2.17 -5.44 -6.68
C ALA A 115 2.88 -6.32 -7.70
N ARG A 116 4.19 -6.13 -7.88
CA ARG A 116 5.03 -6.83 -8.86
C ARG A 116 6.32 -7.32 -8.23
N GLY A 117 6.80 -8.46 -8.69
CA GLY A 117 8.15 -8.93 -8.33
C GLY A 117 9.24 -7.99 -8.89
N VAL A 118 10.38 -7.89 -8.19
CA VAL A 118 11.50 -7.02 -8.60
C VAL A 118 12.50 -7.71 -9.56
N GLY A 119 12.38 -9.02 -9.77
CA GLY A 119 13.18 -9.78 -10.74
C GLY A 119 12.52 -9.90 -12.13
N GLY A 120 13.28 -10.41 -13.12
CA GLY A 120 12.80 -10.87 -14.43
C GLY A 120 11.67 -10.05 -15.07
N GLU A 121 10.67 -10.73 -15.66
CA GLU A 121 9.51 -10.13 -16.36
C GLU A 121 8.58 -9.26 -15.45
N ARG A 122 9.00 -8.87 -14.24
CA ARG A 122 8.20 -8.10 -13.26
C ARG A 122 6.78 -8.64 -13.14
N MET A 123 6.71 -9.94 -12.83
CA MET A 123 5.47 -10.71 -12.73
C MET A 123 4.46 -9.97 -11.83
N LEU A 124 3.23 -9.85 -12.32
CA LEU A 124 2.12 -9.32 -11.54
C LEU A 124 1.78 -10.32 -10.43
N ILE A 125 1.91 -9.87 -9.18
CA ILE A 125 1.62 -10.66 -7.98
C ILE A 125 0.17 -10.44 -7.57
N ALA A 126 -0.24 -9.18 -7.48
CA ALA A 126 -1.60 -8.80 -7.14
C ALA A 126 -1.92 -7.42 -7.71
N LYS A 127 -3.20 -7.14 -7.87
CA LYS A 127 -3.71 -5.80 -8.17
C LYS A 127 -4.87 -5.48 -7.23
N ALA A 128 -5.05 -4.21 -6.91
CA ALA A 128 -6.11 -3.76 -6.04
C ALA A 128 -6.78 -2.49 -6.56
N SER A 129 -8.05 -2.37 -6.20
CA SER A 129 -8.81 -1.13 -6.30
C SER A 129 -9.41 -0.85 -4.94
N ALA A 130 -9.27 0.38 -4.47
CA ALA A 130 -9.81 0.81 -3.20
C ALA A 130 -10.62 2.10 -3.34
N ARG A 131 -11.68 2.17 -2.55
CA ARG A 131 -12.45 3.39 -2.34
C ARG A 131 -12.05 3.97 -1.00
N PHE A 132 -11.54 5.19 -1.03
CA PHE A 132 -11.22 5.98 0.14
C PHE A 132 -12.35 6.97 0.40
N ASP A 133 -12.96 6.91 1.58
CA ASP A 133 -14.08 7.75 1.96
C ASP A 133 -13.55 8.98 2.72
N ARG A 134 -14.00 10.18 2.31
CA ARG A 134 -13.77 11.42 3.07
C ARG A 134 -14.77 11.46 4.22
N ILE A 135 -14.26 11.66 5.42
CA ILE A 135 -15.03 11.73 6.66
C ILE A 135 -14.86 13.11 7.30
N ASP A 136 -15.92 13.57 7.95
CA ASP A 136 -15.87 14.81 8.73
C ASP A 136 -15.09 14.53 10.03
N GLY A 137 -13.93 15.17 10.21
CA GLY A 137 -13.04 14.99 11.37
C GLY A 137 -11.86 14.05 11.15
N ASN A 138 -10.89 14.05 12.07
CA ASN A 138 -9.66 13.27 11.94
C ASN A 138 -9.94 11.75 12.17
N PRO A 139 -9.56 10.83 11.25
CA PRO A 139 -9.78 9.39 11.42
C PRO A 139 -9.18 8.79 12.70
N GLY A 140 -8.16 9.44 13.28
CA GLY A 140 -7.57 9.04 14.57
C GLY A 140 -8.41 9.36 15.81
N GLU A 141 -9.52 10.11 15.66
CA GLU A 141 -10.41 10.52 16.76
C GLU A 141 -11.77 9.81 16.75
N ALA A 142 -11.91 8.71 15.99
CA ALA A 142 -13.11 7.88 16.04
C ALA A 142 -13.27 7.28 17.45
N ARG A 143 -14.23 7.84 18.20
CA ARG A 143 -14.74 7.30 19.47
C ARG A 143 -15.64 6.09 19.25
#